data_AF-A0A0G4NHI9-F1
#
_entry.id   AF-A0A0G4NHI9-F1
#
_cell.length_a   1.000
_cell.length_b   1.000
_cell.length_c   1.000
_cell.angle_alpha   90.00
_cell.angle_beta   90.00
_cell.angle_gamma   90.00
#
_symmetry.space_group_name_H-M   'P 1'
#
loop_
_entity.id
_entity.type
_entity.pdbx_description
1 polymer ?
#
loop_
_entity_poly.entity_id
_entity_poly.type
_entity_poly.pdbx_seq_one_letter_code
_entity_poly.pdbx_strand_id
1 'polypeptide(L)'
;MKASSFYFEEALFLLLGLCAMELVTLAQPGHHATIPTVLGNVSSLISHHTSIGGEISFVSRYLLRALARQDLVVSLVHLSRPRVPTCIWFETIDCAKADRLLGYTATLMPLLEELCILAEDMREQILKPCHASATDQAVLENTEASMSPSSQDTSNATDTSPKSSVSVCSDIKRPSAMTPFFNPSPESTSIQLRAASLYHRLTAWSPPITDNNPFLTTRKFRVQAASYRSAALLYLHRLEHPPSSSINNDDASQPAVSETGTEAEADVMDLHGAHDVLLYASGAPATETKLLLWPVFLAACEMRGEEDRRAVGEVLASIAAHRRTVTVERTRRFVEERVWRARDAGQDWNWMVLAQKWSGECLSI
;
A
#
# COMPACT_ATOMS: atom_id res chain seq x y z
N MET A 1 -13.64 -22.36 -28.35
CA MET A 1 -13.57 -23.30 -27.20
C MET A 1 -13.95 -22.52 -25.96
N LYS A 2 -14.90 -22.99 -25.13
CA LYS A 2 -15.16 -22.34 -23.83
C LYS A 2 -13.96 -22.60 -22.92
N ALA A 3 -13.42 -21.55 -22.30
CA ALA A 3 -12.42 -21.69 -21.26
C ALA A 3 -12.99 -22.58 -20.16
N SER A 4 -12.30 -23.69 -19.84
CA SER A 4 -12.76 -24.54 -18.74
C SER A 4 -12.43 -23.84 -17.42
N SER A 5 -13.48 -23.41 -16.70
CA SER A 5 -13.39 -22.81 -15.36
C SER A 5 -12.55 -23.66 -14.40
N PHE A 6 -12.56 -24.98 -14.60
CA PHE A 6 -11.84 -25.94 -13.76
C PHE A 6 -10.32 -25.74 -13.79
N TYR A 7 -9.71 -25.56 -14.97
CA TYR A 7 -8.25 -25.34 -15.06
C TYR A 7 -7.83 -24.00 -14.44
N PHE A 8 -8.68 -22.98 -14.55
CA PHE A 8 -8.44 -21.68 -13.92
C PHE A 8 -8.48 -21.78 -12.40
N GLU A 9 -9.46 -22.50 -11.84
CA GLU A 9 -9.57 -22.76 -10.40
C GLU A 9 -8.38 -23.57 -9.86
N GLU A 10 -7.96 -24.64 -10.54
CA GLU A 10 -6.79 -25.42 -10.16
C GLU A 10 -5.51 -24.59 -10.17
N ALA A 11 -5.30 -23.77 -11.21
CA ALA A 11 -4.14 -22.90 -11.29
C ALA A 11 -4.13 -21.85 -10.16
N LEU A 12 -5.27 -21.23 -9.85
CA LEU A 12 -5.39 -20.30 -8.72
C LEU A 12 -5.11 -20.99 -7.38
N PHE A 13 -5.60 -22.22 -7.19
CA PHE A 13 -5.35 -22.99 -5.98
C PHE A 13 -3.86 -23.31 -5.80
N LEU A 14 -3.17 -23.71 -6.88
CA LEU A 14 -1.73 -23.95 -6.86
C LEU A 14 -0.93 -22.69 -6.54
N LEU A 15 -1.28 -21.54 -7.16
CA LEU A 15 -0.63 -20.25 -6.90
C LEU A 15 -0.83 -19.80 -5.45
N LEU A 16 -2.05 -19.96 -4.91
CA LEU A 16 -2.32 -19.70 -3.48
C LEU A 16 -1.50 -20.63 -2.57
N GLY A 17 -1.36 -21.90 -2.94
CA GLY A 17 -0.50 -22.86 -2.24
C GLY A 17 0.98 -22.45 -2.24
N LEU A 18 1.50 -21.97 -3.37
CA LEU A 18 2.87 -21.44 -3.49
C LEU A 18 3.09 -20.23 -2.57
N CYS A 19 2.17 -19.25 -2.59
CA CYS A 19 2.21 -18.13 -1.65
C CYS A 19 2.21 -18.61 -0.20
N ALA A 20 1.34 -19.55 0.15
CA ALA A 20 1.27 -20.09 1.51
C ALA A 20 2.57 -20.80 1.93
N MET A 21 3.19 -21.59 1.05
CA MET A 21 4.47 -22.24 1.34
C MET A 21 5.58 -21.23 1.61
N GLU A 22 5.65 -20.15 0.85
CA GLU A 22 6.65 -19.10 1.06
C GLU A 22 6.45 -18.36 2.39
N LEU A 23 5.20 -18.13 2.80
CA LEU A 23 4.88 -17.51 4.09
C LEU A 23 5.26 -18.39 5.31
N VAL A 24 5.31 -19.71 5.13
CA VAL A 24 5.66 -20.68 6.18
C VAL A 24 7.15 -21.02 6.17
N THR A 25 7.78 -21.01 4.98
CA THR A 25 9.20 -21.31 4.85
C THR A 25 10.05 -20.10 5.25
N LEU A 26 11.05 -20.35 6.08
CA LEU A 26 12.11 -19.40 6.35
C LEU A 26 12.96 -19.25 5.08
N ALA A 27 12.50 -18.49 4.07
CA ALA A 27 13.42 -18.06 3.03
C ALA A 27 14.59 -17.33 3.73
N GLN A 28 15.82 -17.64 3.31
CA GLN A 28 17.00 -17.11 3.97
C GLN A 28 17.01 -15.57 3.87
N PRO A 29 17.53 -14.85 4.89
CA PRO A 29 17.75 -13.42 4.79
C PRO A 29 18.49 -13.07 3.49
N GLY A 30 17.97 -12.10 2.73
CA GLY A 30 18.57 -11.66 1.46
C GLY A 30 18.05 -12.34 0.18
N HIS A 31 17.19 -13.37 0.28
CA HIS A 31 16.44 -13.82 -0.90
C HIS A 31 15.21 -12.93 -1.10
N HIS A 32 15.06 -12.37 -2.30
CA HIS A 32 13.84 -11.65 -2.67
C HIS A 32 12.63 -12.57 -2.51
N ALA A 33 11.58 -12.05 -1.88
CA ALA A 33 10.32 -12.76 -1.80
C ALA A 33 9.82 -13.05 -3.24
N THR A 34 9.41 -14.28 -3.51
CA THR A 34 8.80 -14.66 -4.78
C THR A 34 7.31 -14.39 -4.82
N ILE A 35 6.69 -13.99 -3.70
CA ILE A 35 5.28 -13.60 -3.63
C ILE A 35 4.90 -12.60 -4.72
N PRO A 36 5.62 -11.48 -4.96
CA PRO A 36 5.30 -10.57 -6.06
C PRO A 36 5.32 -11.28 -7.42
N THR A 37 6.27 -12.18 -7.67
CA THR A 37 6.33 -12.98 -8.91
C THR A 37 5.10 -13.88 -9.06
N VAL A 38 4.71 -14.57 -7.99
CA VAL A 38 3.50 -15.42 -7.98
C VAL A 38 2.25 -14.58 -8.27
N LEU A 39 2.13 -13.39 -7.67
CA LEU A 39 1.03 -12.46 -7.92
C LEU A 39 1.03 -11.90 -9.36
N GLY A 40 2.21 -11.74 -9.98
CA GLY A 40 2.33 -11.43 -11.41
C GLY A 40 1.76 -12.53 -12.30
N ASN A 41 2.02 -13.79 -11.95
CA ASN A 41 1.45 -14.93 -12.65
C ASN A 41 -0.06 -15.01 -12.47
N VAL A 42 -0.58 -14.72 -11.27
CA VAL A 42 -2.03 -14.61 -11.01
C VAL A 42 -2.67 -13.56 -11.93
N SER A 43 -2.10 -12.36 -12.00
CA SER A 43 -2.62 -11.28 -12.86
C SER A 43 -2.61 -11.66 -14.34
N SER A 44 -1.54 -12.29 -14.81
CA SER A 44 -1.43 -12.78 -16.18
C SER A 44 -2.48 -13.86 -16.49
N LEU A 45 -2.71 -14.77 -15.53
CA LEU A 45 -3.72 -15.82 -15.63
C LEU A 45 -5.14 -15.25 -15.70
N ILE A 46 -5.45 -14.25 -14.87
CA ILE A 46 -6.73 -13.54 -14.87
C ILE A 46 -6.96 -12.83 -16.21
N SER A 47 -5.96 -12.08 -16.68
CA SER A 47 -6.04 -11.35 -17.96
C SER A 47 -6.26 -12.31 -19.14
N HIS A 48 -5.54 -13.44 -19.15
CA HIS A 48 -5.74 -14.47 -20.16
C HIS A 48 -7.15 -15.07 -20.08
N HIS A 49 -7.61 -15.50 -18.90
CA HIS A 49 -8.95 -16.11 -18.72
C HIS A 49 -10.09 -15.16 -19.10
N THR A 50 -9.97 -13.88 -18.75
CA THR A 50 -10.97 -12.86 -19.11
C THR A 50 -10.95 -12.50 -20.59
N SER A 51 -9.77 -12.39 -21.21
CA SER A 51 -9.65 -12.08 -22.65
C SER A 51 -10.23 -13.16 -23.57
N ILE A 52 -10.18 -14.43 -23.16
CA ILE A 52 -10.83 -15.54 -23.89
C ILE A 52 -12.34 -15.67 -23.60
N GLY A 53 -12.92 -14.70 -22.88
CA GLY A 53 -14.34 -14.67 -22.51
C GLY A 53 -14.71 -15.66 -21.40
N GLY A 54 -13.74 -16.09 -20.59
CA GLY A 54 -13.98 -16.95 -19.44
C GLY A 54 -14.70 -16.20 -18.32
N GLU A 55 -15.78 -16.79 -17.81
CA GLU A 55 -16.44 -16.29 -16.60
C GLU A 55 -15.66 -16.70 -15.35
N ILE A 56 -15.66 -15.84 -14.35
CA ILE A 56 -15.02 -16.12 -13.06
C ILE A 56 -16.05 -16.78 -12.17
N SER A 57 -15.79 -18.02 -11.76
CA SER A 57 -16.69 -18.77 -10.90
C SER A 57 -16.67 -18.24 -9.45
N PHE A 58 -17.67 -18.64 -8.67
CA PHE A 58 -17.71 -18.32 -7.23
C PHE A 58 -16.47 -18.85 -6.48
N VAL A 59 -15.98 -20.03 -6.85
CA VAL A 59 -14.78 -20.65 -6.25
C VAL A 59 -13.54 -19.84 -6.62
N SER A 60 -13.39 -19.45 -7.89
CA SER A 60 -12.29 -18.57 -8.31
C SER A 60 -12.32 -17.25 -7.56
N ARG A 61 -13.47 -16.58 -7.41
CA ARG A 61 -13.59 -15.34 -6.62
C ARG A 61 -13.15 -15.55 -5.17
N TYR A 62 -13.52 -16.67 -4.56
CA TYR A 62 -13.11 -17.00 -3.19
C TYR A 62 -11.58 -17.17 -3.06
N LEU A 63 -10.93 -17.85 -4.01
CA LEU A 63 -9.46 -17.97 -4.03
C LEU A 63 -8.78 -16.62 -4.29
N LEU A 64 -9.33 -15.84 -5.23
CA LEU A 64 -8.84 -14.51 -5.57
C LEU A 64 -8.93 -13.54 -4.40
N ARG A 65 -9.93 -13.61 -3.52
CA ARG A 65 -10.01 -12.79 -2.28
C ARG A 65 -8.75 -12.93 -1.42
N ALA A 66 -8.26 -14.16 -1.24
CA ALA A 66 -7.06 -14.42 -0.45
C ALA A 66 -5.82 -13.83 -1.10
N LEU A 67 -5.65 -14.07 -2.41
CA LEU A 67 -4.52 -13.55 -3.20
C LEU A 67 -4.54 -12.03 -3.27
N ALA A 68 -5.70 -11.42 -3.51
CA ALA A 68 -5.88 -9.98 -3.59
C ALA A 68 -5.56 -9.28 -2.27
N ARG A 69 -5.85 -9.89 -1.11
CA ARG A 69 -5.41 -9.33 0.18
C ARG A 69 -3.89 -9.30 0.28
N GLN A 70 -3.21 -10.38 -0.12
CA GLN A 70 -1.74 -10.43 -0.07
C GLN A 70 -1.14 -9.41 -1.03
N ASP A 71 -1.66 -9.36 -2.26
CA ASP A 71 -1.28 -8.41 -3.29
C ASP A 71 -1.45 -6.96 -2.82
N LEU A 72 -2.59 -6.63 -2.24
CA LEU A 72 -2.86 -5.29 -1.74
C LEU A 72 -1.84 -4.86 -0.67
N VAL A 73 -1.53 -5.73 0.30
CA VAL A 73 -0.53 -5.41 1.33
C VAL A 73 0.86 -5.26 0.73
N VAL A 74 1.24 -6.16 -0.19
CA VAL A 74 2.52 -6.07 -0.92
C VAL A 74 2.59 -4.76 -1.70
N SER A 75 1.52 -4.38 -2.39
CA SER A 75 1.39 -3.16 -3.16
C SER A 75 1.56 -1.90 -2.32
N LEU A 76 0.93 -1.85 -1.14
CA LEU A 76 1.09 -0.73 -0.20
C LEU A 76 2.53 -0.61 0.32
N VAL A 77 3.19 -1.73 0.63
CA VAL A 77 4.60 -1.71 1.07
C VAL A 77 5.54 -1.29 -0.06
N HIS A 78 5.23 -1.64 -1.31
CA HIS A 78 6.07 -1.36 -2.47
C HIS A 78 5.66 -0.11 -3.26
N LEU A 79 4.72 0.71 -2.75
CA LEU A 79 4.20 1.91 -3.42
C LEU A 79 3.80 1.60 -4.88
N SER A 80 3.03 0.54 -5.09
CA SER A 80 2.69 0.03 -6.42
C SER A 80 1.21 -0.28 -6.53
N ARG A 81 0.68 -0.35 -7.75
CA ARG A 81 -0.70 -0.78 -7.97
C ARG A 81 -0.90 -2.27 -7.66
N PRO A 82 -2.09 -2.66 -7.16
CA PRO A 82 -2.44 -4.06 -7.03
C PRO A 82 -2.56 -4.69 -8.42
N ARG A 83 -2.06 -5.92 -8.54
CA ARG A 83 -2.09 -6.75 -9.75
C ARG A 83 -3.41 -7.51 -9.89
N VAL A 84 -4.15 -7.68 -8.80
CA VAL A 84 -5.47 -8.32 -8.73
C VAL A 84 -6.54 -7.27 -8.37
N PRO A 85 -7.16 -6.62 -9.36
CA PRO A 85 -8.16 -5.58 -9.14
C PRO A 85 -9.36 -6.07 -8.31
N THR A 86 -9.89 -5.23 -7.43
CA THR A 86 -11.03 -5.58 -6.57
C THR A 86 -12.28 -5.89 -7.38
N CYS A 87 -12.50 -5.20 -8.50
CA CYS A 87 -13.66 -5.37 -9.37
C CYS A 87 -13.81 -6.79 -9.96
N ILE A 88 -12.74 -7.58 -9.96
CA ILE A 88 -12.72 -8.95 -10.51
C ILE A 88 -13.32 -9.97 -9.54
N TRP A 89 -13.15 -9.75 -8.23
CA TRP A 89 -13.55 -10.71 -7.20
C TRP A 89 -14.57 -10.16 -6.19
N PHE A 90 -14.74 -8.85 -6.11
CA PHE A 90 -15.67 -8.16 -5.22
C PHE A 90 -16.91 -7.73 -6.00
N GLU A 91 -18.05 -8.35 -5.71
CA GLU A 91 -19.34 -8.00 -6.32
C GLU A 91 -20.08 -6.96 -5.48
N THR A 92 -20.87 -6.09 -6.12
CA THR A 92 -21.64 -5.04 -5.42
C THR A 92 -22.67 -5.59 -4.43
N ILE A 93 -23.12 -6.83 -4.62
CA ILE A 93 -24.03 -7.54 -3.72
C ILE A 93 -23.33 -7.94 -2.41
N ASP A 94 -22.00 -8.09 -2.42
CA ASP A 94 -21.18 -8.43 -1.25
C ASP A 94 -20.96 -7.23 -0.32
N CYS A 95 -21.32 -6.00 -0.73
CA CYS A 95 -21.15 -4.78 0.07
C CYS A 95 -21.96 -4.76 1.38
N ALA A 96 -22.98 -5.62 1.50
CA ALA A 96 -23.89 -5.63 2.64
C ALA A 96 -23.64 -6.79 3.61
N LYS A 97 -22.63 -7.64 3.42
CA LYS A 97 -22.38 -8.80 4.29
C LYS A 97 -20.90 -8.89 4.69
N ALA A 98 -20.65 -9.40 5.89
CA ALA A 98 -19.30 -9.74 6.30
C ALA A 98 -18.78 -10.91 5.44
N ASP A 99 -17.61 -10.74 4.82
CA ASP A 99 -16.95 -11.79 4.08
C ASP A 99 -16.41 -12.87 5.03
N ARG A 100 -16.38 -14.13 4.60
CA ARG A 100 -15.94 -15.25 5.45
C ARG A 100 -14.45 -15.20 5.78
N LEU A 101 -13.63 -14.65 4.87
CA LEU A 101 -12.18 -14.56 5.01
C LEU A 101 -11.76 -13.21 5.57
N LEU A 102 -12.34 -12.12 5.06
CA LEU A 102 -11.93 -10.75 5.32
C LEU A 102 -12.86 -10.01 6.29
N GLY A 103 -13.99 -10.60 6.67
CA GLY A 103 -14.99 -9.91 7.49
C GLY A 103 -15.52 -8.66 6.79
N TYR A 104 -15.71 -7.58 7.56
CA TYR A 104 -16.10 -6.28 6.99
C TYR A 104 -14.95 -5.57 6.25
N THR A 105 -13.70 -6.00 6.44
CA THR A 105 -12.56 -5.41 5.71
C THR A 105 -12.72 -5.60 4.19
N ALA A 106 -13.43 -6.63 3.71
CA ALA A 106 -13.75 -6.79 2.29
C ALA A 106 -14.38 -5.53 1.67
N THR A 107 -15.28 -4.87 2.42
CA THR A 107 -15.98 -3.66 1.97
C THR A 107 -15.11 -2.40 2.00
N LEU A 108 -13.91 -2.47 2.59
CA LEU A 108 -12.89 -1.42 2.57
C LEU A 108 -11.91 -1.59 1.41
N MET A 109 -11.79 -2.81 0.85
CA MET A 109 -10.75 -3.14 -0.14
C MET A 109 -10.75 -2.24 -1.38
N PRO A 110 -11.89 -1.80 -1.95
CA PRO A 110 -11.86 -0.84 -3.06
C PRO A 110 -11.20 0.50 -2.70
N LEU A 111 -11.39 1.00 -1.47
CA LEU A 111 -10.73 2.22 -1.00
C LEU A 111 -9.22 2.00 -0.81
N LEU A 112 -8.82 0.81 -0.36
CA LEU A 112 -7.41 0.44 -0.24
C LEU A 112 -6.74 0.26 -1.61
N GLU A 113 -7.44 -0.23 -2.63
CA GLU A 113 -6.94 -0.26 -4.00
C GLU A 113 -6.70 1.15 -4.55
N GLU A 114 -7.63 2.09 -4.30
CA GLU A 114 -7.44 3.50 -4.64
C GLU A 114 -6.26 4.13 -3.90
N LEU A 115 -6.02 3.71 -2.64
CA LEU A 115 -4.85 4.13 -1.87
C LEU A 115 -3.54 3.61 -2.48
N CYS A 116 -3.48 2.36 -2.92
CA CYS A 116 -2.33 1.82 -3.65
C CYS A 116 -2.05 2.59 -4.94
N ILE A 117 -3.11 2.91 -5.69
CA ILE A 117 -3.03 3.69 -6.92
C ILE A 117 -2.44 5.07 -6.64
N LEU A 118 -2.92 5.75 -5.59
CA LEU A 118 -2.39 7.04 -5.15
C LEU A 118 -0.93 6.93 -4.70
N ALA A 119 -0.57 5.88 -3.96
CA ALA A 119 0.79 5.64 -3.49
C ALA A 119 1.78 5.47 -4.65
N GLU A 120 1.39 4.77 -5.72
CA GLU A 120 2.21 4.65 -6.92
C GLU A 120 2.38 6.00 -7.64
N ASP A 121 1.30 6.78 -7.75
CA ASP A 121 1.34 8.11 -8.37
C ASP A 121 2.24 9.09 -7.58
N MET A 122 2.38 8.89 -6.27
CA MET A 122 3.25 9.69 -5.38
C MET A 122 4.64 9.07 -5.20
N ARG A 123 4.91 7.88 -5.75
CA ARG A 123 6.13 7.10 -5.50
C ARG A 123 7.40 7.88 -5.82
N GLU A 124 7.44 8.57 -6.95
CA GLU A 124 8.62 9.36 -7.34
C GLU A 124 8.90 10.52 -6.39
N GLN A 125 7.88 11.06 -5.73
CA GLN A 125 8.04 12.14 -4.77
C GLN A 125 8.58 11.60 -3.44
N ILE A 126 8.08 10.43 -3.02
CA ILE A 126 8.47 9.77 -1.75
C ILE A 126 9.88 9.17 -1.83
N LEU A 127 10.25 8.59 -2.97
CA LEU A 127 11.54 7.92 -3.14
C LEU A 127 12.68 8.85 -3.57
N LYS A 128 12.40 10.13 -3.83
CA LYS A 128 13.46 11.11 -4.10
C LYS A 128 14.33 11.24 -2.86
N PRO A 129 15.66 11.09 -2.98
CA PRO A 129 16.56 11.41 -1.88
C PRO A 129 16.32 12.86 -1.48
N CYS A 130 16.15 13.11 -0.18
CA CYS A 130 16.28 14.44 0.36
C CYS A 130 17.75 14.85 0.13
N HIS A 131 18.04 15.47 -1.02
CA HIS A 131 19.36 16.01 -1.28
C HIS A 131 19.63 17.04 -0.19
N ALA A 132 20.58 16.71 0.69
CA ALA A 132 21.21 17.68 1.56
C ALA A 132 21.60 18.90 0.70
N SER A 133 21.09 20.06 1.11
CA SER A 133 21.58 21.42 0.85
C SER A 133 22.26 21.70 -0.49
N ALA A 134 21.66 22.62 -1.23
CA ALA A 134 22.33 23.43 -2.25
C ALA A 134 23.59 24.13 -1.69
N THR A 135 24.75 23.45 -1.69
CA THR A 135 26.03 24.11 -1.35
C THR A 135 27.29 23.49 -1.98
N ASP A 136 27.19 22.54 -2.93
CA ASP A 136 28.39 21.98 -3.60
C ASP A 136 28.48 22.31 -5.11
N GLN A 137 27.58 23.16 -5.63
CA GLN A 137 27.58 23.54 -7.05
C GLN A 137 27.93 25.01 -7.30
N ALA A 138 28.68 25.63 -6.38
CA ALA A 138 29.19 27.00 -6.49
C ALA A 138 30.70 27.12 -6.20
N VAL A 139 31.48 26.05 -6.38
CA VAL A 139 32.95 26.10 -6.36
C VAL A 139 33.51 25.27 -7.51
N LEU A 140 33.19 25.64 -8.75
CA LEU A 140 33.98 25.29 -9.95
C LEU A 140 33.50 26.07 -11.19
N GLU A 141 33.21 27.36 -11.03
CA GLU A 141 33.29 28.30 -12.15
C GLU A 141 34.21 29.44 -11.72
N ASN A 142 35.46 29.34 -12.17
CA ASN A 142 36.30 30.45 -12.62
C ASN A 142 37.72 29.93 -12.76
N THR A 143 38.14 29.56 -13.98
CA THR A 143 39.45 29.94 -14.55
C THR A 143 39.43 29.65 -16.06
N GLU A 144 39.53 30.73 -16.82
CA GLU A 144 40.11 30.87 -18.17
C GLU A 144 39.27 30.55 -19.42
N ALA A 145 38.78 31.66 -19.99
CA ALA A 145 38.57 31.86 -21.41
C ALA A 145 39.82 31.55 -22.24
N SER A 146 39.66 31.01 -23.46
CA SER A 146 40.02 31.71 -24.71
C SER A 146 39.78 30.83 -25.96
N MET A 147 39.30 31.50 -27.01
CA MET A 147 39.44 31.18 -28.46
C MET A 147 38.50 30.14 -29.11
N SER A 148 37.50 30.69 -29.80
CA SER A 148 36.94 30.17 -31.07
C SER A 148 38.01 30.27 -32.21
N PRO A 149 37.88 29.64 -33.42
CA PRO A 149 36.70 29.78 -34.29
C PRO A 149 36.35 28.63 -35.30
N SER A 150 35.15 28.78 -35.88
CA SER A 150 34.76 28.35 -37.26
C SER A 150 34.45 26.84 -37.46
N SER A 151 33.50 26.35 -38.28
CA SER A 151 32.73 26.87 -39.42
C SER A 151 31.49 25.98 -39.71
N GLN A 152 30.44 26.61 -40.25
CA GLN A 152 29.57 26.20 -41.38
C GLN A 152 28.53 25.04 -41.33
N ASP A 153 27.29 25.45 -41.66
CA ASP A 153 26.32 24.94 -42.66
C ASP A 153 25.89 23.45 -42.58
N THR A 154 24.61 23.10 -42.46
CA THR A 154 23.59 23.20 -43.54
C THR A 154 22.23 22.69 -43.05
N SER A 155 21.18 23.22 -43.68
CA SER A 155 19.76 22.86 -43.60
C SER A 155 19.40 21.51 -44.26
N ASN A 156 18.32 20.86 -43.81
CA ASN A 156 17.11 20.58 -44.62
C ASN A 156 16.15 19.55 -43.99
N ALA A 157 14.86 19.82 -44.18
CA ALA A 157 13.70 19.03 -43.80
C ALA A 157 13.50 17.77 -44.66
N THR A 158 12.78 16.75 -44.15
CA THR A 158 11.72 16.05 -44.93
C THR A 158 10.74 15.31 -44.01
N ASP A 159 9.46 15.44 -44.38
CA ASP A 159 8.24 14.76 -43.94
C ASP A 159 8.31 13.22 -43.85
N THR A 160 7.51 12.63 -42.96
CA THR A 160 6.41 11.71 -43.36
C THR A 160 5.49 11.34 -42.17
N SER A 161 4.21 11.68 -42.30
CA SER A 161 3.09 11.04 -41.57
C SER A 161 2.68 9.73 -42.27
N PRO A 162 1.82 8.88 -41.66
CA PRO A 162 0.37 9.07 -41.85
C PRO A 162 -0.51 8.81 -40.60
N LYS A 163 -1.71 9.42 -40.63
CA LYS A 163 -2.84 9.29 -39.69
C LYS A 163 -3.89 8.27 -40.16
N SER A 164 -4.74 7.86 -39.21
CA SER A 164 -6.17 7.46 -39.34
C SER A 164 -6.41 6.00 -39.77
N SER A 165 -7.38 5.19 -39.28
CA SER A 165 -8.60 5.28 -38.44
C SER A 165 -9.05 3.81 -38.20
N VAL A 166 -9.90 3.39 -37.26
CA VAL A 166 -11.36 3.58 -37.21
C VAL A 166 -11.87 2.97 -35.88
N SER A 167 -12.78 3.72 -35.24
CA SER A 167 -13.58 3.36 -34.07
C SER A 167 -14.81 2.55 -34.46
N VAL A 168 -15.09 1.43 -33.78
CA VAL A 168 -16.45 0.88 -33.60
C VAL A 168 -16.49 0.09 -32.30
N CYS A 169 -17.28 0.51 -31.31
CA CYS A 169 -17.91 -0.44 -30.38
C CYS A 169 -19.30 0.09 -30.00
N SER A 170 -20.29 -0.71 -30.37
CA SER A 170 -21.72 -0.43 -30.34
C SER A 170 -22.34 -0.61 -28.95
N ASP A 171 -23.37 0.19 -28.73
CA ASP A 171 -24.27 0.27 -27.59
C ASP A 171 -24.78 -1.07 -27.03
N ILE A 172 -24.64 -1.25 -25.72
CA ILE A 172 -25.48 -2.16 -24.92
C ILE A 172 -26.19 -1.36 -23.83
N LYS A 173 -27.51 -1.31 -23.96
CA LYS A 173 -28.50 -0.63 -23.13
C LYS A 173 -28.49 -1.22 -21.70
N ARG A 174 -28.07 -0.44 -20.69
CA ARG A 174 -28.24 -0.75 -19.25
C ARG A 174 -29.57 -0.21 -18.73
N PRO A 175 -30.32 -0.95 -17.89
CA PRO A 175 -31.43 -0.40 -17.13
C PRO A 175 -30.92 0.45 -15.97
N SER A 176 -31.61 1.56 -15.72
CA SER A 176 -31.32 2.60 -14.73
C SER A 176 -31.58 2.13 -13.29
N ALA A 177 -30.61 2.34 -12.39
CA ALA A 177 -30.76 3.08 -11.11
C ALA A 177 -29.58 2.84 -10.12
N MET A 178 -29.07 3.95 -9.57
CA MET A 178 -28.35 4.15 -8.30
C MET A 178 -26.97 3.50 -8.05
N THR A 179 -25.92 4.16 -8.56
CA THR A 179 -24.86 4.89 -7.82
C THR A 179 -23.68 5.08 -8.79
N PRO A 180 -23.04 6.26 -8.86
CA PRO A 180 -21.99 6.49 -9.83
C PRO A 180 -20.71 5.81 -9.34
N PHE A 181 -20.37 4.67 -9.95
CA PHE A 181 -18.99 4.21 -10.01
C PHE A 181 -18.20 5.27 -10.77
N PHE A 182 -17.38 6.04 -10.05
CA PHE A 182 -16.43 6.96 -10.66
C PHE A 182 -15.40 6.11 -11.43
N ASN A 183 -15.50 6.12 -12.76
CA ASN A 183 -14.33 5.91 -13.61
C ASN A 183 -13.62 7.27 -13.65
N PRO A 184 -12.47 7.47 -12.98
CA PRO A 184 -11.69 8.65 -13.24
C PRO A 184 -11.10 8.51 -14.64
N SER A 185 -11.59 9.34 -15.56
CA SER A 185 -10.85 9.73 -16.75
C SER A 185 -9.45 10.18 -16.31
N PRO A 186 -8.37 9.72 -16.95
CA PRO A 186 -7.03 10.12 -16.58
C PRO A 186 -6.80 11.57 -17.05
N GLU A 187 -5.81 12.24 -16.47
CA GLU A 187 -5.12 13.45 -16.97
C GLU A 187 -5.44 14.84 -16.38
N SER A 188 -6.40 15.06 -15.45
CA SER A 188 -6.58 16.44 -14.92
C SER A 188 -7.11 16.63 -13.50
N THR A 189 -7.09 15.62 -12.63
CA THR A 189 -7.39 15.84 -11.20
C THR A 189 -6.07 15.88 -10.43
N SER A 190 -5.79 16.99 -9.75
CA SER A 190 -4.59 17.11 -8.91
C SER A 190 -4.51 15.94 -7.92
N ILE A 191 -3.31 15.39 -7.72
CA ILE A 191 -3.05 14.28 -6.78
C ILE A 191 -3.59 14.63 -5.39
N GLN A 192 -3.46 15.89 -4.97
CA GLN A 192 -3.96 16.40 -3.69
C GLN A 192 -5.49 16.35 -3.61
N LEU A 193 -6.23 16.67 -4.68
CA LEU A 193 -7.69 16.54 -4.69
C LEU A 193 -8.13 15.08 -4.56
N ARG A 194 -7.39 14.16 -5.17
CA ARG A 194 -7.64 12.71 -5.04
C ARG A 194 -7.35 12.22 -3.62
N ALA A 195 -6.25 12.66 -3.01
CA ALA A 195 -5.90 12.36 -1.64
C ALA A 195 -6.97 12.87 -0.66
N ALA A 196 -7.39 14.13 -0.78
CA ALA A 196 -8.45 14.73 0.04
C ALA A 196 -9.80 14.01 -0.10
N SER A 197 -10.18 13.66 -1.34
CA SER A 197 -11.40 12.88 -1.61
C SER A 197 -11.33 11.49 -0.96
N LEU A 198 -10.19 10.81 -1.07
CA LEU A 198 -9.96 9.50 -0.47
C LEU A 198 -9.99 9.58 1.06
N TYR A 199 -9.36 10.59 1.65
CA TYR A 199 -9.40 10.87 3.09
C TYR A 199 -10.83 11.02 3.60
N HIS A 200 -11.65 11.82 2.91
CA HIS A 200 -13.05 12.03 3.30
C HIS A 200 -13.84 10.72 3.23
N ARG A 201 -13.65 9.92 2.17
CA ARG A 201 -14.34 8.63 2.00
C ARG A 201 -13.89 7.58 3.02
N LEU A 202 -12.60 7.50 3.33
CA LEU A 202 -12.08 6.62 4.40
C LEU A 202 -12.63 7.03 5.76
N THR A 203 -12.75 8.33 6.02
CA THR A 203 -13.29 8.84 7.29
C THR A 203 -14.80 8.62 7.42
N ALA A 204 -15.54 8.78 6.33
CA ALA A 204 -16.98 8.53 6.27
C ALA A 204 -17.31 7.03 6.24
N TRP A 205 -16.36 6.18 5.87
CA TRP A 205 -16.59 4.73 5.75
C TRP A 205 -16.88 4.11 7.12
N SER A 206 -17.94 3.31 7.15
CA SER A 206 -18.29 2.46 8.29
C SER A 206 -18.71 1.08 7.81
N PRO A 207 -18.37 0.01 8.52
CA PRO A 207 -18.79 -1.33 8.15
C PRO A 207 -20.33 -1.44 8.17
N PRO A 208 -20.93 -2.19 7.22
CA PRO A 208 -22.38 -2.32 7.15
C PRO A 208 -22.94 -2.98 8.42
N ILE A 209 -24.09 -2.50 8.88
CA ILE A 209 -24.81 -3.10 10.00
C ILE A 209 -25.65 -4.25 9.45
N THR A 210 -25.37 -5.47 9.90
CA THR A 210 -26.12 -6.66 9.52
C THR A 210 -26.55 -7.43 10.76
N ASP A 211 -27.84 -7.75 10.86
CA ASP A 211 -28.41 -8.39 12.05
C ASP A 211 -28.23 -9.92 12.09
N ASN A 212 -27.59 -10.50 11.07
CA ASN A 212 -27.54 -11.95 10.89
C ASN A 212 -26.35 -12.65 11.61
N ASN A 213 -25.43 -11.89 12.22
CA ASN A 213 -24.24 -12.44 12.85
C ASN A 213 -24.28 -12.28 14.38
N PRO A 214 -23.79 -13.27 15.16
CA PRO A 214 -23.65 -13.13 16.61
C PRO A 214 -22.82 -11.91 16.99
N PHE A 215 -23.15 -11.28 18.12
CA PHE A 215 -22.49 -10.06 18.60
C PHE A 215 -20.96 -10.16 18.62
N LEU A 216 -20.41 -11.26 19.15
CA LEU A 216 -18.96 -11.45 19.25
C LEU A 216 -18.28 -11.52 17.88
N THR A 217 -18.91 -12.18 16.90
CA THR A 217 -18.41 -12.25 15.52
C THR A 217 -18.48 -10.89 14.83
N THR A 218 -19.57 -10.15 15.02
CA THR A 218 -19.73 -8.79 14.50
C THR A 218 -18.70 -7.84 15.11
N ARG A 219 -18.48 -7.91 16.43
CA ARG A 219 -17.46 -7.13 17.14
C ARG A 219 -16.08 -7.39 16.57
N LYS A 220 -15.69 -8.67 16.42
CA LYS A 220 -14.42 -9.09 15.81
C LYS A 220 -14.19 -8.42 14.46
N PHE A 221 -15.14 -8.57 13.54
CA PHE A 221 -15.00 -8.03 12.19
C PHE A 221 -14.99 -6.51 12.16
N ARG A 222 -15.69 -5.85 13.08
CA ARG A 222 -15.68 -4.39 13.21
C ARG A 222 -14.35 -3.87 13.74
N VAL A 223 -13.78 -4.50 14.77
CA VAL A 223 -12.47 -4.13 15.31
C VAL A 223 -11.39 -4.28 14.24
N GLN A 224 -11.41 -5.39 13.50
CA GLN A 224 -10.49 -5.60 12.38
C GLN A 224 -10.66 -4.52 11.29
N ALA A 225 -11.89 -4.26 10.87
CA ALA A 225 -12.21 -3.21 9.90
C ALA A 225 -11.74 -1.81 10.36
N ALA A 226 -11.99 -1.47 11.62
CA ALA A 226 -11.59 -0.20 12.21
C ALA A 226 -10.06 -0.05 12.23
N SER A 227 -9.34 -1.09 12.65
CA SER A 227 -7.87 -1.11 12.63
C SER A 227 -7.32 -0.90 11.22
N TYR A 228 -7.87 -1.57 10.19
CA TYR A 228 -7.49 -1.36 8.80
C TYR A 228 -7.81 0.04 8.28
N ARG A 229 -8.95 0.62 8.66
CA ARG A 229 -9.31 2.00 8.31
C ARG A 229 -8.35 3.00 8.95
N SER A 230 -8.07 2.88 10.24
CA SER A 230 -7.12 3.76 10.94
C SER A 230 -5.72 3.66 10.32
N ALA A 231 -5.28 2.45 9.99
CA ALA A 231 -4.01 2.23 9.31
C ALA A 231 -3.98 2.85 7.89
N ALA A 232 -5.10 2.79 7.14
CA ALA A 232 -5.22 3.44 5.84
C ALA A 232 -5.16 4.96 5.92
N LEU A 233 -5.78 5.55 6.95
CA LEU A 233 -5.71 6.99 7.22
C LEU A 233 -4.28 7.42 7.60
N LEU A 234 -3.61 6.65 8.46
CA LEU A 234 -2.21 6.87 8.82
C LEU A 234 -1.29 6.77 7.60
N TYR A 235 -1.48 5.72 6.78
CA TYR A 235 -0.73 5.55 5.54
C TYR A 235 -0.93 6.72 4.58
N LEU A 236 -2.18 7.15 4.36
CA LEU A 236 -2.50 8.29 3.51
C LEU A 236 -1.84 9.58 4.02
N HIS A 237 -1.88 9.82 5.33
CA HIS A 237 -1.19 10.95 5.94
C HIS A 237 0.32 10.91 5.67
N ARG A 238 0.95 9.72 5.81
CA ARG A 238 2.37 9.53 5.51
C ARG A 238 2.73 9.66 4.03
N LEU A 239 1.80 9.43 3.10
CA LEU A 239 2.04 9.75 1.69
C LEU A 239 2.22 11.26 1.48
N GLU A 240 1.42 12.08 2.17
CA GLU A 240 1.46 13.54 2.08
C GLU A 240 2.58 14.16 2.95
N HIS A 241 2.87 13.53 4.09
CA HIS A 241 3.89 13.94 5.07
C HIS A 241 4.85 12.77 5.35
N PRO A 242 5.78 12.48 4.42
CA PRO A 242 6.74 11.39 4.60
C PRO A 242 7.53 11.57 5.91
N PRO A 243 7.90 10.47 6.59
CA PRO A 243 8.73 10.57 7.78
C PRO A 243 10.05 11.27 7.45
N SER A 244 10.28 12.45 8.01
CA SER A 244 11.49 13.25 7.81
C SER A 244 12.49 13.05 8.94
N SER A 245 13.77 13.33 8.65
CA SER A 245 14.87 13.28 9.60
C SER A 245 15.07 14.60 10.36
N SER A 246 14.07 15.49 10.47
CA SER A 246 14.22 16.79 11.16
C SER A 246 14.24 16.62 12.68
N ILE A 247 15.26 15.92 13.18
CA ILE A 247 15.91 16.33 14.42
C ILE A 247 17.07 17.19 13.95
N ASN A 248 16.81 18.48 13.77
CA ASN A 248 17.87 19.49 13.93
C ASN A 248 18.38 19.30 15.35
N ASN A 249 19.45 18.51 15.49
CA ASN A 249 20.25 18.50 16.70
C ASN A 249 20.91 19.88 16.76
N ASP A 250 20.26 20.78 17.47
CA ASP A 250 20.78 22.10 17.79
C ASP A 250 22.17 21.98 18.40
N ASP A 251 23.14 22.60 17.70
CA ASP A 251 24.14 23.42 18.36
C ASP A 251 23.42 24.20 19.47
N ALA A 252 23.79 23.93 20.73
CA ALA A 252 23.13 24.42 21.94
C ALA A 252 23.23 25.95 22.18
N SER A 253 23.29 26.75 21.11
CA SER A 253 23.63 28.18 21.15
C SER A 253 22.79 29.05 20.21
N GLN A 254 21.59 28.65 19.78
CA GLN A 254 20.65 29.58 19.16
C GLN A 254 19.24 29.47 19.73
N PRO A 255 18.60 30.60 20.11
CA PRO A 255 17.24 30.60 20.60
C PRO A 255 16.28 30.32 19.43
N ALA A 256 15.33 29.42 19.67
CA ALA A 256 14.23 29.04 18.80
C ALA A 256 13.64 30.25 18.05
N VAL A 257 13.93 30.34 16.76
CA VAL A 257 13.18 31.19 15.82
C VAL A 257 12.48 30.28 14.83
N SER A 258 11.25 29.91 15.20
CA SER A 258 10.16 29.47 14.35
C SER A 258 10.47 28.35 13.32
N GLU A 259 10.60 27.12 13.81
CA GLU A 259 10.19 25.96 13.03
C GLU A 259 8.65 25.94 12.99
N THR A 260 8.10 25.94 11.78
CA THR A 260 6.67 26.06 11.47
C THR A 260 5.84 24.98 12.18
N GLY A 261 4.77 25.36 12.87
CA GLY A 261 3.89 24.47 13.64
C GLY A 261 3.31 23.26 12.89
N THR A 262 3.42 23.22 11.56
CA THR A 262 2.92 22.14 10.70
C THR A 262 3.63 20.79 10.89
N GLU A 263 4.93 20.74 11.15
CA GLU A 263 5.67 19.46 11.32
C GLU A 263 5.34 18.79 12.67
N ALA A 264 5.29 19.59 13.74
CA ALA A 264 4.91 19.11 15.06
C ALA A 264 3.45 18.65 15.12
N GLU A 265 2.54 19.32 14.39
CA GLU A 265 1.15 18.91 14.26
C GLU A 265 0.99 17.60 13.48
N ALA A 266 1.75 17.41 12.40
CA ALA A 266 1.78 16.17 11.63
C ALA A 266 2.25 14.97 12.47
N ASP A 267 3.34 15.15 13.24
CA ASP A 267 3.87 14.13 14.15
C ASP A 267 2.86 13.71 15.23
N VAL A 268 2.06 14.65 15.75
CA VAL A 268 1.00 14.36 16.73
C VAL A 268 -0.14 13.58 16.07
N MET A 269 -0.54 13.93 14.84
CA MET A 269 -1.56 13.20 14.09
C MET A 269 -1.11 11.76 13.78
N ASP A 270 0.16 11.57 13.43
CA ASP A 270 0.74 10.25 13.18
C ASP A 270 0.71 9.36 14.42
N LEU A 271 1.17 9.88 15.55
CA LEU A 271 1.16 9.15 16.82
C LEU A 271 -0.26 8.82 17.26
N HIS A 272 -1.21 9.75 17.09
CA HIS A 272 -2.62 9.51 17.37
C HIS A 272 -3.20 8.39 16.49
N GLY A 273 -2.96 8.44 15.18
CA GLY A 273 -3.40 7.40 14.25
C GLY A 273 -2.80 6.03 14.56
N ALA A 274 -1.54 5.99 14.98
CA ALA A 274 -0.87 4.77 15.38
C ALA A 274 -1.40 4.20 16.71
N HIS A 275 -1.71 5.05 17.70
CA HIS A 275 -2.40 4.65 18.92
C HIS A 275 -3.81 4.11 18.65
N ASP A 276 -4.57 4.73 17.73
CA ASP A 276 -5.88 4.23 17.32
C ASP A 276 -5.79 2.80 16.75
N VAL A 277 -4.79 2.53 15.91
CA VAL A 277 -4.55 1.18 15.38
C VAL A 277 -4.26 0.18 16.50
N LEU A 278 -3.41 0.55 17.46
CA LEU A 278 -3.04 -0.32 18.58
C LEU A 278 -4.19 -0.51 19.57
N LEU A 279 -5.05 0.50 19.77
CA LEU A 279 -6.26 0.38 20.58
C LEU A 279 -7.15 -0.77 20.08
N TYR A 280 -7.33 -0.86 18.76
CA TYR A 280 -8.09 -1.96 18.15
C TYR A 280 -7.33 -3.28 18.18
N ALA A 281 -6.00 -3.28 18.09
CA ALA A 281 -5.19 -4.50 18.06
C ALA A 281 -5.03 -5.15 19.45
N SER A 282 -4.84 -4.35 20.50
CA SER A 282 -4.60 -4.82 21.88
C SER A 282 -5.87 -5.27 22.60
N GLY A 283 -7.03 -4.71 22.25
CA GLY A 283 -8.33 -5.07 22.85
C GLY A 283 -8.99 -6.32 22.25
N ALA A 284 -8.40 -6.90 21.20
CA ALA A 284 -8.97 -8.04 20.49
C ALA A 284 -8.46 -9.38 21.06
N PRO A 285 -9.32 -10.40 21.18
CA PRO A 285 -8.88 -11.76 21.49
C PRO A 285 -7.80 -12.21 20.49
N ALA A 286 -6.81 -12.97 20.96
CA ALA A 286 -5.61 -13.27 20.18
C ALA A 286 -5.87 -14.09 18.89
N THR A 287 -7.01 -14.79 18.79
CA THR A 287 -7.44 -15.45 17.53
C THR A 287 -7.95 -14.48 16.45
N GLU A 288 -8.16 -13.21 16.82
CA GLU A 288 -8.72 -12.14 15.98
C GLU A 288 -7.63 -11.19 15.46
N THR A 289 -6.50 -11.11 16.15
CA THR A 289 -5.36 -10.25 15.78
C THR A 289 -4.57 -10.79 14.59
N LYS A 290 -4.77 -12.07 14.22
CA LYS A 290 -4.05 -12.74 13.11
C LYS A 290 -4.26 -12.12 11.73
N LEU A 291 -5.07 -11.09 11.53
CA LEU A 291 -5.16 -10.38 10.25
C LEU A 291 -4.61 -8.95 10.33
N LEU A 292 -4.13 -8.52 11.49
CA LEU A 292 -3.74 -7.14 11.80
C LEU A 292 -2.24 -6.88 11.62
N LEU A 293 -1.49 -7.74 10.94
CA LEU A 293 -0.04 -7.53 10.78
C LEU A 293 0.28 -6.23 10.02
N TRP A 294 -0.42 -5.93 8.91
CA TRP A 294 -0.21 -4.69 8.16
C TRP A 294 -0.59 -3.43 8.97
N PRO A 295 -1.77 -3.34 9.62
CA PRO A 295 -2.08 -2.23 10.50
C PRO A 295 -1.04 -2.04 11.62
N VAL A 296 -0.71 -3.12 12.34
CA VAL A 296 0.25 -3.07 13.46
C VAL A 296 1.65 -2.69 12.98
N PHE A 297 2.06 -3.14 11.79
CA PHE A 297 3.31 -2.70 11.16
C PHE A 297 3.37 -1.18 11.01
N LEU A 298 2.33 -0.56 10.44
CA LEU A 298 2.29 0.89 10.27
C LEU A 298 2.36 1.62 11.60
N ALA A 299 1.57 1.18 12.59
CA ALA A 299 1.62 1.77 13.91
C ALA A 299 2.99 1.61 14.58
N ALA A 300 3.63 0.44 14.39
CA ALA A 300 4.94 0.15 14.94
C ALA A 300 6.03 1.09 14.39
N CYS A 301 5.96 1.45 13.11
CA CYS A 301 6.88 2.44 12.51
C CYS A 301 6.83 3.79 13.23
N GLU A 302 5.67 4.17 13.77
CA GLU A 302 5.45 5.47 14.42
C GLU A 302 5.83 5.51 15.91
N MET A 303 5.89 4.36 16.60
CA MET A 303 6.11 4.31 18.05
C MET A 303 7.50 4.76 18.46
N ARG A 304 7.61 5.88 19.19
CA ARG A 304 8.89 6.45 19.64
C ARG A 304 9.34 5.92 21.00
N GLY A 305 8.45 5.90 21.99
CA GLY A 305 8.75 5.58 23.38
C GLY A 305 8.98 4.09 23.64
N GLU A 306 9.83 3.77 24.62
CA GLU A 306 10.11 2.39 25.04
C GLU A 306 8.86 1.64 25.52
N GLU A 307 7.93 2.33 26.19
CA GLU A 307 6.66 1.73 26.61
C GLU A 307 5.79 1.35 25.41
N ASP A 308 5.65 2.27 24.45
CA ASP A 308 4.87 2.04 23.23
C ASP A 308 5.47 0.93 22.36
N ARG A 309 6.80 0.91 22.21
CA ARG A 309 7.54 -0.15 21.52
C ARG A 309 7.34 -1.51 22.19
N ARG A 310 7.31 -1.56 23.52
CA ARG A 310 7.00 -2.78 24.29
C ARG A 310 5.57 -3.25 24.00
N ALA A 311 4.59 -2.35 24.03
CA ALA A 311 3.20 -2.68 23.72
C ALA A 311 3.06 -3.24 22.30
N VAL A 312 3.75 -2.65 21.31
CA VAL A 312 3.83 -3.20 19.95
C VAL A 312 4.42 -4.60 19.95
N GLY A 313 5.51 -4.82 20.70
CA GLY A 313 6.15 -6.13 20.84
C GLY A 313 5.18 -7.20 21.36
N GLU A 314 4.35 -6.86 22.36
CA GLU A 314 3.32 -7.76 22.90
C GLU A 314 2.23 -8.08 21.86
N VAL A 315 1.77 -7.09 21.10
CA VAL A 315 0.79 -7.30 20.03
C VAL A 315 1.37 -8.18 18.92
N LEU A 316 2.61 -7.92 18.48
CA LEU A 316 3.29 -8.74 17.48
C LEU A 316 3.51 -10.18 17.97
N ALA A 317 3.90 -10.37 19.24
CA ALA A 317 4.03 -11.69 19.84
C ALA A 317 2.69 -12.44 19.89
N SER A 318 1.60 -11.74 20.21
CA SER A 318 0.24 -12.29 20.17
C SER A 318 -0.16 -12.74 18.76
N ILE A 319 0.14 -11.94 17.73
CA ILE A 319 -0.08 -12.30 16.32
C ILE A 319 0.77 -13.52 15.94
N ALA A 320 2.05 -13.54 16.31
CA ALA A 320 2.97 -14.64 16.02
C ALA A 320 2.51 -15.96 16.67
N ALA A 321 2.01 -15.93 17.90
CA ALA A 321 1.49 -17.12 18.58
C ALA A 321 0.33 -17.80 17.83
N HIS A 322 -0.41 -17.04 17.01
CA HIS A 322 -1.58 -17.53 16.27
C HIS A 322 -1.30 -17.76 14.78
N ARG A 323 -0.15 -17.31 14.28
CA ARG A 323 0.28 -17.47 12.89
C ARG A 323 1.49 -18.41 12.83
N ARG A 324 1.37 -19.50 12.08
CA ARG A 324 2.52 -20.36 11.75
C ARG A 324 3.29 -19.82 10.53
N THR A 325 3.53 -18.51 10.48
CA THR A 325 4.20 -17.85 9.36
C THR A 325 5.40 -17.06 9.85
N VAL A 326 6.40 -16.91 8.98
CA VAL A 326 7.63 -16.15 9.29
C VAL A 326 7.44 -14.64 9.16
N THR A 327 6.31 -14.20 8.62
CA THR A 327 6.01 -12.80 8.30
C THR A 327 6.06 -11.89 9.51
N VAL A 328 5.50 -12.32 10.64
CA VAL A 328 5.46 -11.49 11.87
C VAL A 328 6.87 -11.20 12.37
N GLU A 329 7.72 -12.22 12.41
CA GLU A 329 9.10 -12.08 12.86
C GLU A 329 9.94 -11.23 11.90
N ARG A 330 9.72 -11.36 10.59
CA ARG A 330 10.37 -10.51 9.58
C ARG A 330 9.93 -9.05 9.70
N THR A 331 8.63 -8.80 9.82
CA THR A 331 8.08 -7.45 10.02
C THR A 331 8.62 -6.84 11.32
N ARG A 332 8.64 -7.61 12.41
CA ARG A 332 9.21 -7.17 13.70
C ARG A 332 10.67 -6.77 13.54
N ARG A 333 11.49 -7.65 12.93
CA ARG A 333 12.91 -7.39 12.68
C ARG A 333 13.14 -6.17 11.80
N PHE A 334 12.35 -6.01 10.73
CA PHE A 334 12.44 -4.84 9.86
C PHE A 334 12.17 -3.54 10.66
N VAL A 335 11.13 -3.51 11.48
CA VAL A 335 10.81 -2.34 12.30
C VAL A 335 11.93 -2.06 13.31
N GLU A 336 12.37 -3.05 14.07
CA GLU A 336 13.42 -2.90 15.09
C GLU A 336 14.77 -2.48 14.48
N GLU A 337 15.24 -3.21 13.46
CA GLU A 337 16.60 -3.06 12.93
C GLU A 337 16.75 -1.97 11.86
N ARG A 338 15.67 -1.67 11.12
CA ARG A 338 15.70 -0.67 10.04
C ARG A 338 15.05 0.63 10.46
N VAL A 339 13.85 0.59 11.02
CA VAL A 339 13.07 1.81 11.30
C VAL A 339 13.48 2.44 12.62
N TRP A 340 13.31 1.74 13.74
CA TRP A 340 13.61 2.28 15.07
C TRP A 340 15.08 2.61 15.21
N ARG A 341 15.97 1.73 14.75
CA ARG A 341 17.42 1.98 14.78
C ARG A 341 17.84 3.19 13.95
N ALA A 342 17.29 3.39 12.75
CA ALA A 342 17.60 4.56 11.93
C ALA A 342 17.12 5.84 12.63
N ARG A 343 15.89 5.82 13.16
CA ARG A 343 15.32 6.96 13.88
C ARG A 343 16.11 7.32 15.13
N ASP A 344 16.48 6.33 15.95
CA ASP A 344 17.26 6.54 17.18
C ASP A 344 18.68 7.05 16.89
N ALA A 345 19.21 6.73 15.70
CA ALA A 345 20.49 7.23 15.21
C ALA A 345 20.39 8.61 14.51
N GLY A 346 19.19 9.22 14.44
CA GLY A 346 18.96 10.47 13.70
C GLY A 346 19.13 10.35 12.19
N GLN A 347 19.08 9.13 11.65
CA GLN A 347 19.16 8.86 10.21
C GLN A 347 17.76 8.97 9.57
N ASP A 348 17.73 9.04 8.24
CA ASP A 348 16.48 8.92 7.49
C ASP A 348 15.82 7.57 7.80
N TRP A 349 14.67 7.63 8.46
CA TRP A 349 13.90 6.49 8.93
C TRP A 349 12.63 6.29 8.11
N ASN A 350 12.46 7.01 6.99
CA ASN A 350 11.31 6.88 6.11
C ASN A 350 11.10 5.41 5.71
N TRP A 351 10.18 4.74 6.40
CA TRP A 351 10.01 3.30 6.31
C TRP A 351 9.57 2.88 4.90
N MET A 352 8.94 3.77 4.12
CA MET A 352 8.56 3.51 2.72
C MET A 352 9.80 3.41 1.83
N VAL A 353 10.80 4.26 2.06
CA VAL A 353 12.12 4.22 1.38
C VAL A 353 12.91 3.00 1.84
N LEU A 354 12.96 2.76 3.16
CA LEU A 354 13.65 1.59 3.72
C LEU A 354 13.03 0.28 3.18
N ALA A 355 11.70 0.20 3.03
CA ALA A 355 11.04 -0.97 2.47
C ALA A 355 11.44 -1.26 1.02
N GLN A 356 11.71 -0.24 0.20
CA GLN A 356 12.26 -0.45 -1.15
C GLN A 356 13.71 -0.93 -1.10
N LYS A 357 14.52 -0.32 -0.23
CA LYS A 357 15.95 -0.62 -0.10
C LYS A 357 16.21 -2.06 0.35
N TRP A 358 15.40 -2.57 1.29
CA TRP A 358 15.46 -3.95 1.77
C TRP A 358 14.24 -4.76 1.32
N SER A 359 14.02 -4.77 0.00
CA SER A 359 12.92 -5.54 -0.62
C SER A 359 13.02 -7.04 -0.28
N GLY A 360 12.05 -7.53 0.50
CA GLY A 360 11.98 -8.92 0.99
C GLY A 360 12.11 -9.08 2.51
N GLU A 361 12.59 -8.06 3.23
CA GLU A 361 12.59 -8.03 4.70
C GLU A 361 11.23 -7.58 5.25
N CYS A 362 10.55 -6.63 4.58
CA CYS A 362 9.22 -6.16 4.97
C CYS A 362 8.11 -6.98 4.29
N LEU A 363 7.54 -7.95 5.00
CA LEU A 363 6.43 -8.80 4.54
C LEU A 363 5.25 -8.75 5.51
N SER A 364 4.60 -7.59 5.62
CA SER A 364 3.50 -7.34 6.57
C SER A 364 2.14 -7.97 6.19
N ILE A 365 2.16 -9.09 5.46
CA ILE A 365 1.00 -9.83 4.91
C ILE A 365 0.17 -10.50 6.02
#